data_AF-A0A7X6VFH4-F1
#
_entry.id   AF-A0A7X6VFH4-F1
#
_cell.length_a   1.000
_cell.length_b   1.000
_cell.length_c   1.000
_cell.angle_alpha   90.00
_cell.angle_beta   90.00
_cell.angle_gamma   90.00
#
_symmetry.space_group_name_H-M   'P 1'
#
loop_
_entity.id
_entity.type
_entity.pdbx_description
1 polymer ?
#
loop_
_entity_poly.entity_id
_entity_poly.type
_entity_poly.pdbx_seq_one_letter_code
_entity_poly.pdbx_strand_id
1 'polypeptide(L)'
;VAPPADIYGKIKEADSRQAIHSLGWGISKDNKNIDETIKYFDFWMSTEGQKLNAYGVKGLHYTEQNGKITFTDAVLNAEKGVPTYMRNQGQVEIGTIGSVYAEVVAMNDIGREGYNLYSDNQYCIIPVYIDSFSDEEQAVFDSYYNTIKTYVDEQEQKWVTGAEILDDAAWQKYTDSLDKMNLGKLVKIENDALKREQNK
;
A
#
# COMPACT_ATOMS: atom_id res chain seq x y z
N VAL A 1 -5.25 -19.65 -2.75
CA VAL A 1 -5.72 -19.99 -4.12
C VAL A 1 -5.34 -18.86 -5.04
N ALA A 2 -5.09 -19.14 -6.33
CA ALA A 2 -4.76 -18.09 -7.30
C ALA A 2 -5.99 -17.17 -7.54
N PRO A 3 -5.77 -15.92 -7.95
CA PRO A 3 -6.86 -15.05 -8.41
C PRO A 3 -7.66 -15.69 -9.56
N PRO A 4 -8.96 -15.38 -9.72
CA PRO A 4 -9.70 -15.80 -10.89
C PRO A 4 -9.10 -15.17 -12.16
N ALA A 5 -9.20 -15.89 -13.28
CA ALA A 5 -8.81 -15.35 -14.57
C ALA A 5 -9.82 -14.28 -15.03
N ASP A 6 -9.32 -13.20 -15.64
CA ASP A 6 -10.17 -12.22 -16.32
C ASP A 6 -10.76 -12.79 -17.64
N ILE A 7 -11.61 -12.02 -18.32
CA ILE A 7 -12.27 -12.44 -19.58
C ILE A 7 -11.27 -12.73 -20.72
N TYR A 8 -10.00 -12.34 -20.56
CA TYR A 8 -8.92 -12.62 -21.50
C TYR A 8 -8.02 -13.79 -21.03
N GLY A 9 -8.41 -14.48 -19.96
CA GLY A 9 -7.67 -15.60 -19.39
C GLY A 9 -6.46 -15.18 -18.55
N LYS A 10 -6.29 -13.89 -18.24
CA LYS A 10 -5.14 -13.41 -17.44
C LYS A 10 -5.46 -13.53 -15.95
N ILE A 11 -4.56 -14.19 -15.22
CA ILE A 11 -4.62 -14.31 -13.75
C ILE A 11 -3.74 -13.20 -13.16
N LYS A 12 -4.36 -12.26 -12.45
CA LYS A 12 -3.67 -11.13 -11.82
C LYS A 12 -4.42 -10.70 -10.55
N GLU A 13 -3.67 -10.20 -9.58
CA GLU A 13 -4.16 -9.54 -8.38
C GLU A 13 -4.03 -8.02 -8.60
N ALA A 14 -5.12 -7.29 -8.46
CA ALA A 14 -5.18 -5.87 -8.80
C ALA A 14 -4.36 -5.01 -7.83
N ASP A 15 -4.17 -5.51 -6.61
CA ASP A 15 -3.44 -4.82 -5.56
C ASP A 15 -2.06 -5.41 -5.30
N SER A 16 -1.14 -4.55 -4.88
CA SER A 16 0.15 -4.97 -4.35
C SER A 16 0.56 -4.10 -3.17
N ARG A 17 1.53 -4.59 -2.41
CA ARG A 17 2.22 -3.75 -1.44
C ARG A 17 2.90 -2.59 -2.16
N GLN A 18 2.64 -1.38 -1.67
CA GLN A 18 3.30 -0.17 -2.15
C GLN A 18 4.76 -0.11 -1.70
N ALA A 19 5.63 0.45 -2.54
CA ALA A 19 7.05 0.61 -2.21
C ALA A 19 7.26 1.65 -1.08
N ILE A 20 6.38 2.66 -1.03
CA ILE A 20 6.39 3.72 -0.02
C ILE A 20 5.05 3.69 0.71
N HIS A 21 5.10 3.70 2.05
CA HIS A 21 3.90 3.82 2.87
C HIS A 21 3.52 5.29 3.02
N SER A 22 2.23 5.62 2.96
CA SER A 22 1.71 7.00 3.13
C SER A 22 1.74 7.52 4.58
N LEU A 23 2.38 6.79 5.50
CA LEU A 23 2.46 7.14 6.92
C LEU A 23 3.91 7.36 7.31
N GLY A 24 4.14 8.36 8.14
CA GLY A 24 5.47 8.72 8.63
C GLY A 24 5.38 9.85 9.66
N TRP A 25 6.52 10.46 9.93
CA TRP A 25 6.65 11.56 10.87
C TRP A 25 7.46 12.71 10.29
N GLY A 26 7.16 13.93 10.75
CA GLY A 26 7.86 15.14 10.37
C GLY A 26 8.30 15.92 11.60
N ILE A 27 9.28 16.80 11.42
CA ILE A 27 9.76 17.71 12.47
C ILE A 27 8.97 19.02 12.37
N SER A 28 8.26 19.40 13.44
CA SER A 28 7.53 20.67 13.44
C SER A 28 8.47 21.86 13.48
N LYS A 29 8.02 23.01 12.95
CA LYS A 29 8.76 24.28 13.00
C LYS A 29 9.06 24.78 14.42
N ASP A 30 8.33 24.28 15.40
CA ASP A 30 8.42 24.72 16.79
C ASP A 30 9.42 23.89 17.61
N ASN A 31 9.90 22.76 17.07
CA ASN A 31 10.89 21.92 17.73
C ASN A 31 12.22 22.67 17.90
N LYS A 32 12.70 22.77 19.15
CA LYS A 32 13.94 23.48 19.49
C LYS A 32 15.19 22.59 19.46
N ASN A 33 15.03 21.28 19.27
CA ASN A 33 16.09 20.28 19.28
C ASN A 33 16.11 19.51 17.94
N ILE A 34 16.25 20.24 16.83
CA ILE A 34 16.15 19.67 15.48
C ILE A 34 17.26 18.63 15.25
N ASP A 35 18.50 18.94 15.66
CA ASP A 35 19.66 18.06 15.49
C ASP A 35 19.53 16.75 16.27
N GLU A 36 18.99 16.79 17.49
CA GLU A 36 18.71 15.59 18.28
C GLU A 36 17.56 14.79 17.69
N THR A 37 16.53 15.48 17.20
CA THR A 37 15.35 14.83 16.61
C THR A 37 15.71 14.11 15.31
N ILE A 38 16.52 14.73 14.45
CA ILE A 38 16.93 14.07 13.21
C ILE A 38 17.86 12.87 13.47
N LYS A 39 18.73 12.94 14.49
CA LYS A 39 19.52 11.77 14.95
C LYS A 39 18.62 10.65 15.46
N TYR A 40 17.51 10.97 16.13
CA TYR A 40 16.52 10.00 16.55
C TYR A 40 15.79 9.36 15.35
N PHE A 41 15.44 10.12 14.33
CA PHE A 41 14.88 9.56 13.09
C PHE A 41 15.89 8.67 12.36
N ASP A 42 17.15 9.08 12.30
CA ASP A 42 18.24 8.32 11.68
C ASP A 42 18.49 6.97 12.39
N PHE A 43 18.33 6.91 13.72
CA PHE A 43 18.36 5.64 14.44
C PHE A 43 17.37 4.63 13.85
N TRP A 44 16.15 5.04 13.48
CA TRP A 44 15.17 4.12 12.88
C TRP A 44 15.49 3.73 11.44
N MET A 45 16.43 4.43 10.78
CA MET A 45 16.99 4.02 9.49
C MET A 45 18.22 3.11 9.64
N SER A 46 18.83 3.04 10.83
CA SER A 46 19.93 2.10 11.12
C SER A 46 19.47 0.64 11.11
N THR A 47 20.41 -0.29 11.00
CA THR A 47 20.12 -1.74 11.06
C THR A 47 19.47 -2.11 12.40
N GLU A 48 19.94 -1.53 13.49
CA GLU A 48 19.45 -1.74 14.85
C GLU A 48 18.03 -1.23 15.01
N GLY A 49 17.73 -0.03 14.53
CA GLY A 49 16.38 0.55 14.58
C GLY A 49 15.39 -0.21 13.71
N GLN A 50 15.79 -0.59 12.49
CA GLN A 50 14.97 -1.44 11.62
C GLN A 50 14.67 -2.80 12.27
N LYS A 51 15.67 -3.46 12.87
CA LYS A 51 15.46 -4.73 13.60
C LYS A 51 14.53 -4.53 14.81
N LEU A 52 14.70 -3.44 15.55
CA LEU A 52 13.85 -3.14 16.71
C LEU A 52 12.39 -2.89 16.29
N ASN A 53 12.15 -2.14 15.21
CA ASN A 53 10.81 -1.92 14.69
C ASN A 53 10.19 -3.21 14.14
N ALA A 54 10.96 -4.01 13.40
CA ALA A 54 10.47 -5.20 12.74
C ALA A 54 10.21 -6.39 13.69
N TYR A 55 11.07 -6.59 14.70
CA TYR A 55 11.05 -7.78 15.56
C TYR A 55 10.88 -7.47 17.05
N GLY A 56 10.97 -6.21 17.46
CA GLY A 56 11.00 -5.81 18.87
C GLY A 56 12.36 -6.08 19.53
N VAL A 57 12.33 -6.26 20.85
CA VAL A 57 13.50 -6.55 21.70
C VAL A 57 13.99 -8.00 21.58
N LYS A 58 15.29 -8.20 21.33
CA LYS A 58 15.96 -9.52 21.29
C LYS A 58 15.91 -10.22 22.65
N GLY A 59 15.63 -11.51 22.67
CA GLY A 59 15.47 -12.33 23.88
C GLY A 59 14.07 -12.26 24.50
N LEU A 60 13.31 -11.19 24.22
CA LEU A 60 11.93 -11.04 24.67
C LEU A 60 10.93 -11.40 23.57
N HIS A 61 11.07 -10.75 22.41
CA HIS A 61 10.15 -10.90 21.28
C HIS A 61 10.68 -11.83 20.20
N TYR A 62 12.01 -11.86 20.00
CA TYR A 62 12.63 -12.73 19.02
C TYR A 62 13.97 -13.28 19.52
N THR A 63 14.40 -14.39 18.92
CA THR A 63 15.74 -14.95 19.07
C THR A 63 16.44 -14.96 17.72
N GLU A 64 17.77 -15.01 17.74
CA GLU A 64 18.60 -15.05 16.54
C GLU A 64 19.68 -16.10 16.75
N GLN A 65 19.66 -17.16 15.94
CA GLN A 65 20.63 -18.26 16.00
C GLN A 65 21.17 -18.50 14.58
N ASN A 66 22.49 -18.50 14.41
CA ASN A 66 23.16 -18.71 13.12
C ASN A 66 22.65 -17.76 12.00
N GLY A 67 22.34 -16.51 12.36
CA GLY A 67 21.80 -15.51 11.42
C GLY A 67 20.32 -15.67 11.07
N LYS A 68 19.62 -16.69 11.60
CA LYS A 68 18.18 -16.87 11.45
C LYS A 68 17.44 -16.25 12.62
N ILE A 69 16.53 -15.32 12.33
CA ILE A 69 15.64 -14.69 13.31
C ILE A 69 14.35 -15.51 13.43
N THR A 70 13.83 -15.67 14.64
CA THR A 70 12.53 -16.31 14.90
C THR A 70 11.85 -15.63 16.10
N PHE A 71 10.56 -15.32 15.99
CA PHE A 71 9.77 -14.81 17.11
C PHE A 71 9.71 -15.84 18.24
N THR A 72 9.61 -15.39 19.50
CA THR A 72 9.49 -16.30 20.65
C THR A 72 8.11 -16.98 20.67
N ASP A 73 7.99 -18.09 21.39
CA ASP A 73 6.72 -18.82 21.52
C ASP A 73 5.60 -17.94 22.10
N ALA A 74 5.94 -17.00 22.98
CA ALA A 74 4.98 -16.04 23.53
C ALA A 74 4.38 -15.13 22.45
N VAL A 75 5.17 -14.75 21.45
CA VAL A 75 4.73 -13.92 20.33
C VAL A 75 3.97 -14.75 19.30
N LEU A 76 4.51 -15.92 18.93
CA LEU A 76 3.90 -16.81 17.93
C LEU A 76 2.55 -17.36 18.36
N ASN A 77 2.37 -17.63 19.65
CA ASN A 77 1.13 -18.15 20.22
C ASN A 77 0.22 -17.06 20.81
N ALA A 78 0.47 -15.79 20.49
CA ALA A 78 -0.41 -14.71 20.93
C ALA A 78 -1.82 -14.88 20.36
N GLU A 79 -2.84 -14.73 21.20
CA GLU A 79 -4.25 -15.01 20.86
C GLU A 79 -4.75 -14.27 19.60
N LYS A 80 -4.30 -13.02 19.41
CA LYS A 80 -4.67 -12.17 18.26
C LYS A 80 -3.64 -12.19 17.14
N GLY A 81 -2.68 -13.12 17.20
CA GLY A 81 -1.57 -13.24 16.27
C GLY A 81 -0.44 -12.22 16.51
N VAL A 82 0.69 -12.50 15.86
CA VAL A 82 1.93 -11.71 15.97
C VAL A 82 1.72 -10.21 15.68
N PRO A 83 1.01 -9.79 14.60
CA PRO A 83 0.88 -8.36 14.30
C PRO A 83 0.19 -7.57 15.41
N THR A 84 -0.89 -8.09 15.98
CA THR A 84 -1.60 -7.42 17.08
C THR A 84 -0.78 -7.43 18.36
N TYR A 85 -0.08 -8.53 18.65
CA TYR A 85 0.82 -8.58 19.80
C TYR A 85 1.91 -7.50 19.69
N MET A 86 2.60 -7.43 18.56
CA MET A 86 3.72 -6.51 18.36
C MET A 86 3.28 -5.04 18.38
N ARG A 87 2.10 -4.72 17.83
CA ARG A 87 1.50 -3.37 17.96
C ARG A 87 1.32 -2.96 19.41
N ASN A 88 0.85 -3.88 20.27
CA ASN A 88 0.72 -3.62 21.71
C ASN A 88 2.08 -3.46 22.43
N GLN A 89 3.17 -3.91 21.81
CA GLN A 89 4.54 -3.70 22.31
C GLN A 89 5.21 -2.44 21.72
N GLY A 90 4.46 -1.63 20.95
CA GLY A 90 4.97 -0.39 20.37
C GLY A 90 5.47 -0.50 18.94
N GLN A 91 5.21 -1.60 18.23
CA GLN A 91 5.38 -1.62 16.78
C GLN A 91 4.30 -0.74 16.13
N VAL A 92 4.68 0.48 15.79
CA VAL A 92 3.81 1.47 15.15
C VAL A 92 4.42 1.94 13.83
N GLU A 93 3.56 2.44 12.94
CA GLU A 93 3.94 3.04 11.67
C GLU A 93 4.68 4.36 11.90
N ILE A 94 6.00 4.32 11.73
CA ILE A 94 6.92 5.46 11.83
C ILE A 94 7.74 5.56 10.53
N GLY A 95 8.49 6.65 10.36
CA GLY A 95 9.43 6.75 9.24
C GLY A 95 10.63 5.82 9.44
N THR A 96 10.54 4.60 8.89
CA THR A 96 11.58 3.56 8.89
C THR A 96 11.43 2.68 7.64
N ILE A 97 12.40 1.79 7.39
CA ILE A 97 12.32 0.78 6.34
C ILE A 97 11.66 -0.48 6.92
N GLY A 98 10.48 -0.83 6.38
CA GLY A 98 9.76 -2.04 6.78
C GLY A 98 10.50 -3.33 6.38
N SER A 99 10.25 -4.42 7.10
CA SER A 99 10.85 -5.73 6.82
C SER A 99 9.80 -6.76 6.42
N VAL A 100 9.72 -7.06 5.12
CA VAL A 100 8.88 -8.17 4.60
C VAL A 100 9.29 -9.50 5.22
N TYR A 101 10.59 -9.70 5.46
CA TYR A 101 11.10 -10.92 6.08
C TYR A 101 10.52 -11.13 7.50
N ALA A 102 10.33 -10.06 8.28
CA ALA A 102 9.72 -10.16 9.61
C ALA A 102 8.28 -10.66 9.53
N GLU A 103 7.51 -10.14 8.58
CA GLU A 103 6.12 -10.58 8.34
C GLU A 103 6.09 -12.04 7.90
N VAL A 104 6.98 -12.44 6.99
CA VAL A 104 7.12 -13.85 6.58
C VAL A 104 7.44 -14.73 7.79
N VAL A 105 8.39 -14.36 8.65
CA VAL A 105 8.70 -15.13 9.86
C VAL A 105 7.49 -15.24 10.80
N ALA A 106 6.63 -14.22 10.85
CA ALA A 106 5.40 -14.22 11.64
C ALA A 106 4.26 -15.08 11.07
N MET A 107 4.28 -15.43 9.77
CA MET A 107 3.20 -16.20 9.14
C MET A 107 3.14 -17.64 9.65
N ASN A 108 1.93 -18.19 9.75
CA ASN A 108 1.76 -19.65 9.82
C ASN A 108 1.99 -20.28 8.44
N ASP A 109 1.95 -21.62 8.37
CA ASP A 109 2.24 -22.34 7.13
C ASP A 109 1.29 -21.98 5.99
N ILE A 110 -0.01 -21.85 6.28
CA ILE A 110 -1.02 -21.49 5.27
C ILE A 110 -0.77 -20.09 4.71
N GLY A 111 -0.49 -19.11 5.58
CA GLY A 111 -0.19 -17.74 5.16
C GLY A 111 1.09 -17.65 4.33
N ARG A 112 2.10 -18.42 4.70
CA ARG A 112 3.39 -18.50 3.99
C ARG A 112 3.25 -19.15 2.62
N GLU A 113 2.47 -20.23 2.52
CA GLU A 113 2.14 -20.87 1.24
C GLU A 113 1.40 -19.90 0.31
N GLY A 114 0.42 -19.16 0.84
CA GLY A 114 -0.29 -18.12 0.09
C GLY A 114 0.64 -17.00 -0.40
N TYR A 115 1.52 -16.50 0.47
CA TYR A 115 2.52 -15.49 0.12
C TYR A 115 3.44 -15.98 -1.02
N ASN A 116 3.99 -17.19 -0.90
CA ASN A 116 4.86 -17.76 -1.92
C ASN A 116 4.11 -17.97 -3.24
N LEU A 117 2.88 -18.50 -3.20
CA LEU A 117 2.05 -18.67 -4.40
C LEU A 117 1.91 -17.35 -5.17
N TYR A 118 1.60 -16.25 -4.50
CA TYR A 118 1.42 -14.94 -5.13
C TYR A 118 2.74 -14.35 -5.63
N SER A 119 3.80 -14.46 -4.83
CA SER A 119 5.13 -13.92 -5.15
C SER A 119 5.78 -14.68 -6.31
N ASP A 120 5.81 -16.01 -6.25
CA ASP A 120 6.48 -16.87 -7.22
C ASP A 120 5.82 -16.81 -8.61
N ASN A 121 4.50 -16.60 -8.65
CA ASN A 121 3.74 -16.47 -9.90
C ASN A 121 3.54 -15.01 -10.34
N GLN A 122 4.07 -14.04 -9.58
CA GLN A 122 3.99 -12.62 -9.88
C GLN A 122 2.56 -12.14 -10.18
N TYR A 123 1.58 -12.60 -9.40
CA TYR A 123 0.18 -12.27 -9.65
C TYR A 123 -0.12 -10.79 -9.40
N CYS A 124 0.54 -10.16 -8.44
CA CYS A 124 0.30 -8.77 -8.08
C CYS A 124 0.75 -7.79 -9.18
N ILE A 125 -0.15 -6.89 -9.56
CA ILE A 125 0.17 -5.76 -10.43
C ILE A 125 1.03 -4.77 -9.65
N ILE A 126 2.18 -4.37 -10.22
CA ILE A 126 3.03 -3.35 -9.63
C ILE A 126 2.41 -1.98 -9.92
N PRO A 127 2.07 -1.17 -8.88
CA PRO A 127 1.51 0.15 -9.08
C PRO A 127 2.54 1.05 -9.76
N VAL A 128 2.04 1.86 -10.69
CA VAL A 128 2.83 2.88 -11.36
C VAL A 128 2.74 4.15 -10.51
N TYR A 129 3.90 4.66 -10.07
CA TYR A 129 4.00 5.91 -9.33
C TYR A 129 4.27 7.07 -10.29
N ILE A 130 3.48 8.13 -10.18
CA ILE A 130 3.71 9.40 -10.85
C ILE A 130 4.21 10.36 -9.76
N ASP A 131 5.48 10.78 -9.85
CA ASP A 131 6.15 11.56 -8.78
C ASP A 131 5.44 12.88 -8.46
N SER A 132 5.05 13.62 -9.49
CA SER A 132 4.28 14.86 -9.33
C SER A 132 3.68 15.34 -10.65
N PHE A 133 2.53 16.01 -10.53
CA PHE A 133 1.95 16.85 -11.58
C PHE A 133 2.66 18.21 -11.64
N SER A 134 2.67 18.83 -12.82
CA SER A 134 2.94 20.28 -12.94
C SER A 134 1.82 21.08 -12.28
N ASP A 135 2.03 22.38 -12.03
CA ASP A 135 0.98 23.25 -11.47
C ASP A 135 -0.29 23.28 -12.35
N GLU A 136 -0.14 23.24 -13.68
CA GLU A 136 -1.25 23.19 -14.63
C GLU A 136 -1.97 21.84 -14.61
N GLU A 137 -1.21 20.74 -14.56
CA GLU A 137 -1.75 19.38 -14.43
C GLU A 137 -2.52 19.23 -13.10
N GLN A 138 -1.96 19.75 -12.00
CA GLN A 138 -2.58 19.74 -10.69
C GLN A 138 -3.89 20.54 -10.68
N ALA A 139 -3.93 21.71 -11.31
CA ALA A 139 -5.16 22.51 -11.41
C ALA A 139 -6.27 21.76 -12.18
N VAL A 140 -5.92 20.99 -13.21
CA VAL A 140 -6.87 20.11 -13.92
C VAL A 140 -7.34 18.98 -13.00
N PHE A 141 -6.42 18.33 -12.29
CA PHE A 141 -6.75 17.28 -11.32
C PHE A 141 -7.74 17.77 -10.27
N ASP A 142 -7.42 18.88 -9.60
CA ASP A 142 -8.24 19.48 -8.54
C ASP A 142 -9.63 19.91 -9.03
N SER A 143 -9.74 20.31 -10.31
CA SER A 143 -11.00 20.76 -10.91
C SER A 143 -12.00 19.63 -11.17
N TYR A 144 -11.52 18.42 -11.49
CA TYR A 144 -12.39 17.35 -12.01
C TYR A 144 -12.39 16.07 -11.17
N TYR A 145 -11.27 15.74 -10.51
CA TYR A 145 -11.08 14.42 -9.89
C TYR A 145 -12.14 14.09 -8.84
N ASN A 146 -12.35 14.96 -7.84
CA ASN A 146 -13.26 14.68 -6.73
C ASN A 146 -14.72 14.50 -7.20
N THR A 147 -15.15 15.30 -8.18
CA THR A 147 -16.51 15.20 -8.73
C THR A 147 -16.69 13.90 -9.50
N ILE A 148 -15.70 13.52 -10.33
CA ILE A 148 -15.71 12.25 -11.05
C ILE A 148 -15.67 11.07 -10.09
N LYS A 149 -14.77 11.07 -9.10
CA LYS A 149 -14.65 10.01 -8.10
C LYS A 149 -15.96 9.77 -7.37
N THR A 150 -16.62 10.84 -6.91
CA THR A 150 -17.94 10.74 -6.26
C THR A 150 -18.96 10.06 -7.17
N TYR A 151 -19.03 10.46 -8.45
CA TYR A 151 -19.97 9.85 -9.40
C TYR A 151 -19.66 8.36 -9.65
N VAL A 152 -18.38 8.00 -9.79
CA VAL A 152 -17.95 6.61 -9.94
C VAL A 152 -18.38 5.78 -8.73
N ASP A 153 -18.09 6.26 -7.52
CA ASP A 153 -18.41 5.56 -6.27
C ASP A 153 -19.92 5.34 -6.10
N GLU A 154 -20.72 6.37 -6.40
CA GLU A 154 -22.17 6.27 -6.32
C GLU A 154 -22.75 5.28 -7.34
N GLN A 155 -22.21 5.25 -8.56
CA GLN A 155 -22.66 4.29 -9.58
C GLN A 155 -22.21 2.87 -9.27
N GLU A 156 -20.98 2.67 -8.83
CA GLU A 156 -20.48 1.37 -8.36
C GLU A 156 -21.37 0.83 -7.23
N GLN A 157 -21.68 1.67 -6.23
CA GLN A 157 -22.55 1.28 -5.12
C GLN A 157 -23.93 0.82 -5.61
N LYS A 158 -24.53 1.50 -6.60
CA LYS A 158 -25.84 1.10 -7.16
C LYS A 158 -25.79 -0.25 -7.84
N TRP A 159 -24.72 -0.55 -8.59
CA TRP A 159 -24.56 -1.84 -9.25
C TRP A 159 -24.30 -2.97 -8.25
N VAL A 160 -23.42 -2.75 -7.27
CA VAL A 160 -23.10 -3.76 -6.24
C VAL A 160 -24.31 -4.09 -5.37
N THR A 161 -25.11 -3.08 -5.01
CA THR A 161 -26.32 -3.28 -4.21
C THR A 161 -27.52 -3.78 -5.01
N GLY A 162 -27.42 -3.80 -6.35
CA GLY A 162 -28.52 -4.16 -7.24
C GLY A 162 -29.62 -3.10 -7.35
N ALA A 163 -29.37 -1.87 -6.89
CA ALA A 163 -30.28 -0.74 -7.06
C ALA A 163 -30.39 -0.30 -8.54
N GLU A 164 -29.36 -0.59 -9.34
CA GLU A 164 -29.33 -0.44 -10.80
C GLU A 164 -28.76 -1.72 -11.42
N ILE A 165 -29.39 -2.22 -12.49
CA ILE A 165 -28.88 -3.38 -13.25
C ILE A 165 -27.78 -2.89 -14.18
N LEU A 166 -26.61 -3.51 -14.11
CA LEU A 166 -25.52 -3.27 -15.05
C LEU A 166 -25.76 -4.06 -16.34
N ASP A 167 -26.27 -3.37 -17.36
CA ASP A 167 -26.37 -3.84 -18.74
C ASP A 167 -25.63 -2.88 -19.71
N ASP A 168 -25.62 -3.20 -21.01
CA ASP A 168 -24.92 -2.41 -22.03
C ASP A 168 -25.42 -0.96 -22.10
N ALA A 169 -26.71 -0.72 -21.86
CA ALA A 169 -27.29 0.62 -21.91
C ALA A 169 -26.92 1.45 -20.69
N ALA A 170 -26.94 0.84 -19.50
CA ALA A 170 -26.46 1.44 -18.26
C ALA A 170 -24.98 1.78 -18.36
N TRP A 171 -24.17 0.87 -18.93
CA TRP A 171 -22.75 1.08 -19.17
C TRP A 171 -22.49 2.26 -20.13
N GLN A 172 -23.17 2.31 -21.27
CA GLN A 172 -23.02 3.42 -22.22
C GLN A 172 -23.40 4.77 -21.60
N LYS A 173 -24.49 4.81 -20.83
CA LYS A 173 -24.90 6.03 -20.13
C LYS A 173 -23.86 6.49 -19.11
N TYR A 174 -23.24 5.54 -18.41
CA TYR A 174 -22.16 5.81 -17.46
C TYR A 174 -20.93 6.42 -18.16
N THR A 175 -20.45 5.80 -19.25
CA THR A 175 -19.31 6.31 -20.01
C THR A 175 -19.58 7.69 -20.61
N ASP A 176 -20.78 7.91 -21.17
CA ASP A 176 -21.18 9.23 -21.70
C ASP A 176 -21.19 10.32 -20.62
N SER A 177 -21.51 9.95 -19.39
CA SER A 177 -21.53 10.88 -18.25
C SER A 177 -20.11 11.24 -17.84
N LEU A 178 -19.21 10.25 -17.76
CA LEU A 178 -17.78 10.49 -17.47
C LEU A 178 -17.12 11.41 -18.51
N ASP A 179 -17.44 11.23 -19.80
CA ASP A 179 -16.94 12.10 -20.87
C ASP A 179 -17.41 13.54 -20.69
N LYS A 180 -18.70 13.76 -20.38
CA LYS A 180 -19.25 15.10 -20.08
C LYS A 180 -18.63 15.72 -18.84
N MET A 181 -18.19 14.90 -17.88
CA MET A 181 -17.47 15.34 -16.68
C MET A 181 -16.00 15.66 -16.96
N ASN A 182 -15.54 15.51 -18.21
CA ASN A 182 -14.16 15.73 -18.64
C ASN A 182 -13.16 14.68 -18.12
N LEU A 183 -13.57 13.41 -17.95
CA LEU A 183 -12.64 12.33 -17.60
C LEU A 183 -11.44 12.27 -18.55
N GLY A 184 -11.65 12.52 -19.85
CA GLY A 184 -10.57 12.56 -20.83
C GLY A 184 -9.45 13.57 -20.51
N LYS A 185 -9.73 14.67 -19.80
CA LYS A 185 -8.69 15.62 -19.35
C LYS A 185 -7.83 15.02 -18.23
N LEU A 186 -8.45 14.33 -17.27
CA LEU A 186 -7.73 13.62 -16.20
C LEU A 186 -6.84 12.52 -16.78
N VAL A 187 -7.41 11.68 -17.65
CA VAL A 187 -6.66 10.61 -18.32
C VAL A 187 -5.47 11.17 -19.11
N LYS A 188 -5.63 12.34 -19.75
CA LYS A 188 -4.53 12.98 -20.47
C LYS A 188 -3.39 13.39 -19.54
N ILE A 189 -3.68 14.10 -18.44
CA ILE A 189 -2.63 14.56 -17.51
C ILE A 189 -1.92 13.40 -16.84
N GLU A 190 -2.63 12.32 -16.50
CA GLU A 190 -2.02 11.10 -15.94
C GLU A 190 -1.08 10.43 -16.94
N ASN A 191 -1.50 10.30 -18.21
CA ASN A 191 -0.66 9.73 -19.25
C ASN A 191 0.57 10.60 -19.56
N ASP A 192 0.42 11.92 -19.60
CA ASP A 192 1.54 12.84 -19.84
C ASP A 192 2.56 12.77 -18.70
N ALA A 193 2.07 12.76 -17.45
CA ALA A 193 2.92 12.66 -16.27
C ALA A 193 3.62 11.30 -16.17
N LEU A 194 2.93 10.21 -16.49
CA LEU A 194 3.53 8.88 -16.60
C LEU A 194 4.64 8.84 -17.66
N LYS A 195 4.36 9.40 -18.85
CA LYS A 195 5.34 9.42 -19.94
C LYS A 195 6.57 10.24 -19.57
N ARG A 196 6.41 11.32 -18.81
CA ARG A 196 7.52 12.10 -18.27
C ARG A 196 8.36 11.26 -17.31
N GLU A 197 7.73 10.51 -16.41
CA GLU A 197 8.43 9.63 -15.45
C GLU A 197 9.24 8.54 -16.14
N GLN A 198 8.66 7.88 -17.14
CA GLN A 198 9.33 6.79 -17.89
C GLN A 198 10.52 7.25 -18.74
N ASN A 199 10.64 8.55 -18.99
CA ASN A 199 11.74 9.14 -19.79
C ASN A 199 12.83 9.79 -18.93
N LYS A 200 12.75 9.73 -17.60
CA LYS A 200 13.84 10.11 -16.70
C LYS A 200 14.91 9.02 -16.66
#